data_AF-A0A498P4Q1-F1
#
_entry.id   AF-A0A498P4Q1-F1
#
_cell.length_a   1.000
_cell.length_b   1.000
_cell.length_c   1.000
_cell.angle_alpha   90.00
_cell.angle_beta   90.00
_cell.angle_gamma   90.00
#
_symmetry.space_group_name_H-M   'P 1'
#
loop_
_entity.id
_entity.type
_entity.pdbx_description
1 polymer ?
#
loop_
_entity_poly.entity_id
_entity_poly.type
_entity_poly.pdbx_seq_one_letter_code
_entity_poly.pdbx_strand_id
1 'polypeptide(L)'
;MPIECAQVFSSPGEVNVPPSSGVACHLRDPEEGEADSDFELLMKAHRYAGSRDELNNHKDHSQEKPSRLKQRFLLKKKPELNTSHSSARLLEEVLAIEKDEDNCLVHCTTYYYSVKIPFSQEPSYIWVGWVTSKFHHRDVTFDLDSICTVTVTLGDEWGKVHESVKRSSCYMVCAAEGSSLSHSRSSSGLEIGCLVDTATGLLTFTANGKELATYYQVEPGTKLFPAVFAKATSSNVFQFELGRIKNVMPLSAGVFRSERRNAKPQCPPRLCVQHLTPMRWTRVPDHAQPVEVTRLEERYGWRARCTQIQQIMTLYIPEENRSEVTLDISSDF
;
A
#
# COMPACT_ATOMS: atom_id res chain seq x y z
N MET A 1 12.72 6.75 4.80
CA MET A 1 12.03 8.03 4.50
C MET A 1 10.64 7.73 3.96
N PRO A 2 9.62 8.53 4.29
CA PRO A 2 8.24 8.28 3.88
C PRO A 2 7.88 8.96 2.57
N ILE A 3 6.85 8.43 1.92
CA ILE A 3 6.03 9.15 0.95
C ILE A 3 4.80 9.71 1.67
N GLU A 4 4.37 10.92 1.31
CA GLU A 4 3.26 11.61 1.97
C GLU A 4 2.09 11.77 1.01
N CYS A 5 0.91 11.28 1.42
CA CYS A 5 -0.34 11.47 0.71
C CYS A 5 -0.84 12.92 0.83
N ALA A 6 -1.64 13.37 -0.14
CA ALA A 6 -2.23 14.70 -0.15
C ALA A 6 -3.08 14.96 1.09
N GLN A 7 -3.09 16.21 1.57
CA GLN A 7 -3.88 16.64 2.74
C GLN A 7 -5.38 16.66 2.48
N VAL A 8 -5.77 16.74 1.21
CA VAL A 8 -7.15 16.62 0.73
C VAL A 8 -7.11 15.72 -0.50
N PHE A 9 -7.95 14.70 -0.53
CA PHE A 9 -8.04 13.83 -1.69
C PHE A 9 -8.90 14.45 -2.79
N SER A 10 -8.49 14.19 -4.02
CA SER A 10 -9.27 14.60 -5.19
C SER A 10 -10.51 13.72 -5.28
N SER A 11 -11.70 14.32 -5.47
CA SER A 11 -12.90 13.53 -5.73
C SER A 11 -12.78 12.83 -7.10
N PRO A 12 -13.40 11.66 -7.32
CA PRO A 12 -13.36 10.96 -8.61
C PRO A 12 -13.97 11.73 -9.81
N GLY A 13 -14.45 12.96 -9.63
CA GLY A 13 -15.18 13.72 -10.65
C GLY A 13 -14.51 15.00 -11.15
N GLU A 14 -13.40 15.46 -10.56
CA GLU A 14 -12.76 16.72 -10.97
C GLU A 14 -11.51 16.49 -11.82
N VAL A 15 -11.73 15.92 -13.00
CA VAL A 15 -10.80 16.11 -14.13
C VAL A 15 -11.55 16.92 -15.18
N ASN A 16 -11.18 18.19 -15.32
CA ASN A 16 -11.58 19.02 -16.46
C ASN A 16 -10.97 18.44 -17.73
N VAL A 17 -11.71 17.57 -18.41
CA VAL A 17 -11.40 17.08 -19.75
C VAL A 17 -12.04 18.04 -20.76
N PRO A 18 -11.31 18.60 -21.75
CA PRO A 18 -11.92 19.34 -22.84
C PRO A 18 -12.68 18.38 -23.78
N PRO A 19 -13.77 18.84 -24.43
CA PRO A 19 -14.75 17.93 -25.00
C PRO A 19 -14.31 17.40 -26.38
N SER A 20 -14.21 16.08 -26.54
CA SER A 20 -14.52 15.44 -27.83
C SER A 20 -14.81 13.94 -27.70
N SER A 21 -16.00 13.57 -28.19
CA SER A 21 -16.49 12.26 -28.65
C SER A 21 -16.66 11.11 -27.64
N GLY A 22 -17.71 11.24 -26.83
CA GLY A 22 -18.85 10.32 -26.66
C GLY A 22 -18.67 8.80 -26.73
N VAL A 23 -18.94 8.14 -25.60
CA VAL A 23 -19.91 7.04 -25.50
C VAL A 23 -20.66 7.21 -24.17
N ALA A 24 -21.97 7.42 -24.25
CA ALA A 24 -22.85 7.56 -23.09
C ALA A 24 -23.15 6.18 -22.47
N CYS A 25 -22.96 6.04 -21.16
CA CYS A 25 -23.55 4.97 -20.37
C CYS A 25 -24.65 5.60 -19.50
N HIS A 26 -25.91 5.41 -19.90
CA HIS A 26 -27.07 5.81 -19.09
C HIS A 26 -27.12 4.95 -17.82
N LEU A 27 -27.08 5.58 -16.65
CA LEU A 27 -27.61 5.02 -15.42
C LEU A 27 -28.99 5.64 -15.16
N ARG A 28 -29.98 4.77 -14.94
CA ARG A 28 -31.34 5.13 -14.53
C ARG A 28 -31.33 5.44 -13.03
N ASP A 29 -32.10 6.45 -12.64
CA ASP A 29 -32.45 6.77 -11.25
C ASP A 29 -33.19 5.59 -10.58
N PRO A 30 -33.00 5.35 -9.26
CA PRO A 30 -33.73 4.32 -8.54
C PRO A 30 -35.03 4.87 -7.95
N GLU A 31 -36.14 4.17 -8.22
CA GLU A 31 -37.42 4.33 -7.53
C GLU A 31 -37.37 3.69 -6.13
N GLU A 32 -38.15 4.28 -5.22
CA GLU A 32 -38.32 3.93 -3.80
C GLU A 32 -38.81 2.48 -3.58
N GLY A 33 -38.22 1.78 -2.61
CA GLY A 33 -38.72 0.50 -2.12
C GLY A 33 -37.80 -0.19 -1.10
N GLU A 34 -38.26 -0.24 0.15
CA GLU A 34 -37.76 -0.93 1.35
C GLU A 34 -36.35 -1.56 1.35
N ALA A 35 -35.44 -0.93 2.09
CA ALA A 35 -34.11 -1.41 2.39
C ALA A 35 -34.16 -2.40 3.57
N ASP A 36 -34.01 -3.69 3.28
CA ASP A 36 -33.60 -4.65 4.31
C ASP A 36 -32.11 -4.42 4.60
N SER A 37 -31.80 -4.20 5.88
CA SER A 37 -30.59 -3.54 6.35
C SER A 37 -29.33 -4.42 6.19
N ASP A 38 -28.32 -3.93 5.47
CA ASP A 38 -26.97 -4.51 5.31
C ASP A 38 -26.29 -4.90 6.65
N PHE A 39 -26.79 -4.37 7.77
CA PHE A 39 -26.40 -4.74 9.12
C PHE A 39 -26.74 -6.21 9.47
N GLU A 40 -27.87 -6.74 9.02
CA GLU A 40 -28.21 -8.16 9.25
C GLU A 40 -27.31 -9.10 8.45
N LEU A 41 -26.94 -8.73 7.22
CA LEU A 41 -26.04 -9.51 6.37
C LEU A 41 -24.64 -9.64 6.99
N LEU A 42 -24.13 -8.57 7.58
CA LEU A 42 -22.84 -8.55 8.29
C LEU A 42 -22.86 -9.39 9.58
N MET A 43 -23.95 -9.35 10.35
CA MET A 43 -24.07 -10.14 11.59
C MET A 43 -24.33 -11.63 11.33
N LYS A 44 -24.83 -12.00 10.15
CA LYS A 44 -25.09 -13.40 9.76
C LYS A 44 -23.83 -14.13 9.29
N ALA A 45 -22.86 -13.42 8.71
CA ALA A 45 -21.57 -13.99 8.29
C ALA A 45 -20.73 -14.50 9.48
N HIS A 46 -20.86 -13.88 10.65
CA HIS A 46 -20.11 -14.27 11.86
C HIS A 46 -20.72 -15.47 12.63
N ARG A 47 -21.93 -15.93 12.30
CA ARG A 47 -22.57 -17.08 13.01
C ARG A 47 -22.32 -18.45 12.36
N TYR A 48 -21.71 -18.52 11.17
CA TYR A 48 -21.47 -19.79 10.48
C TYR A 48 -20.00 -20.25 10.45
N ALA A 49 -19.07 -19.52 11.06
CA ALA A 49 -17.70 -19.96 11.25
C ALA A 49 -17.54 -20.72 12.57
N GLY A 50 -18.21 -21.87 12.68
CA GLY A 50 -18.09 -22.74 13.84
C GLY A 50 -18.65 -24.14 13.57
N SER A 51 -17.76 -25.13 13.51
CA SER A 51 -17.99 -26.58 13.48
C SER A 51 -18.12 -27.26 12.10
N ARG A 52 -17.04 -27.91 11.64
CA ARG A 52 -16.95 -29.38 11.60
C ARG A 52 -15.59 -29.88 11.11
N ASP A 53 -15.00 -30.75 11.90
CA ASP A 53 -13.90 -31.64 11.56
C ASP A 53 -14.37 -32.86 10.74
N GLU A 54 -13.44 -33.32 9.90
CA GLU A 54 -13.05 -34.71 9.62
C GLU A 54 -13.84 -35.66 8.67
N LEU A 55 -13.05 -36.16 7.68
CA LEU A 55 -12.95 -37.53 7.11
C LEU A 55 -13.23 -37.76 5.59
N ASN A 56 -12.11 -37.86 4.86
CA ASN A 56 -11.59 -39.02 4.11
C ASN A 56 -12.25 -39.54 2.80
N ASN A 57 -11.43 -39.45 1.74
CA ASN A 57 -10.99 -40.48 0.77
C ASN A 57 -11.87 -41.08 -0.35
N HIS A 58 -11.16 -41.23 -1.49
CA HIS A 58 -11.33 -42.12 -2.67
C HIS A 58 -12.34 -41.71 -3.76
N LYS A 59 -12.15 -41.94 -5.08
CA LYS A 59 -11.04 -42.36 -5.98
C LYS A 59 -11.61 -42.38 -7.42
N ASP A 60 -10.76 -42.02 -8.40
CA ASP A 60 -10.70 -42.42 -9.83
C ASP A 60 -11.74 -42.05 -10.93
N HIS A 61 -11.17 -41.49 -12.03
CA HIS A 61 -11.13 -42.00 -13.43
C HIS A 61 -11.76 -41.22 -14.61
N SER A 62 -11.03 -41.32 -15.75
CA SER A 62 -11.31 -40.99 -17.17
C SER A 62 -11.12 -39.53 -17.62
N GLN A 63 -10.07 -39.18 -18.38
CA GLN A 63 -9.83 -39.38 -19.84
C GLN A 63 -10.89 -38.75 -20.77
N GLU A 64 -10.54 -37.66 -21.48
CA GLU A 64 -10.51 -37.65 -22.95
C GLU A 64 -9.76 -36.42 -23.53
N LYS A 65 -9.31 -36.59 -24.77
CA LYS A 65 -8.25 -35.84 -25.49
C LYS A 65 -8.76 -34.60 -26.26
N PRO A 66 -7.85 -33.68 -26.68
CA PRO A 66 -8.21 -32.41 -27.31
C PRO A 66 -8.43 -32.51 -28.84
N SER A 67 -9.42 -31.77 -29.35
CA SER A 67 -9.67 -31.64 -30.80
C SER A 67 -8.87 -30.47 -31.40
N ARG A 68 -8.15 -30.77 -32.47
CA ARG A 68 -7.35 -29.86 -33.28
C ARG A 68 -8.24 -29.17 -34.32
N LEU A 69 -8.26 -27.84 -34.35
CA LEU A 69 -8.72 -27.09 -35.52
C LEU A 69 -7.53 -26.37 -36.17
N LYS A 70 -7.18 -26.83 -37.38
CA LYS A 70 -6.19 -26.22 -38.27
C LYS A 70 -6.87 -25.08 -39.04
N GLN A 71 -6.31 -23.88 -39.02
CA GLN A 71 -6.57 -22.86 -40.03
C GLN A 71 -5.26 -22.45 -40.71
N ARG A 72 -5.18 -22.71 -42.01
CA ARG A 72 -4.10 -22.29 -42.93
C ARG A 72 -4.59 -21.08 -43.75
N PHE A 73 -3.61 -20.36 -44.33
CA PHE A 73 -3.68 -19.36 -45.42
C PHE A 73 -3.98 -17.92 -44.96
N LEU A 74 -3.25 -16.85 -45.32
CA LEU A 74 -2.23 -16.59 -46.35
C LEU A 74 -1.30 -15.45 -45.89
N LEU A 75 0.01 -15.58 -46.12
CA LEU A 75 0.95 -14.46 -46.12
C LEU A 75 0.58 -13.50 -47.27
N LYS A 76 0.32 -12.23 -46.98
CA LYS A 76 0.30 -11.17 -48.00
C LYS A 76 1.58 -10.33 -47.92
N LYS A 77 2.21 -10.26 -49.09
CA LYS A 77 3.35 -9.47 -49.57
C LYS A 77 3.71 -8.21 -48.74
N LYS A 78 5.01 -8.11 -48.43
CA LYS A 78 5.77 -6.84 -48.32
C LYS A 78 5.66 -6.02 -49.62
N PRO A 79 5.64 -4.68 -49.54
CA PRO A 79 6.30 -3.82 -50.49
C PRO A 79 7.65 -3.36 -49.92
N GLU A 80 8.73 -3.63 -50.66
CA GLU A 80 10.03 -2.99 -50.45
C GLU A 80 10.13 -1.76 -51.35
N LEU A 81 10.41 -0.60 -50.76
CA LEU A 81 11.52 0.33 -51.04
C LEU A 81 11.10 1.76 -50.71
N ASN A 82 11.78 2.36 -49.73
CA ASN A 82 12.54 3.61 -49.91
C ASN A 82 13.17 4.00 -48.56
N THR A 83 14.37 3.48 -48.33
CA THR A 83 15.39 4.17 -47.53
C THR A 83 15.65 5.51 -48.23
N SER A 84 15.45 6.66 -47.59
CA SER A 84 16.61 7.46 -47.15
C SER A 84 16.26 8.68 -46.28
N HIS A 85 15.07 8.78 -45.66
CA HIS A 85 14.77 9.86 -44.69
C HIS A 85 13.93 9.43 -43.47
N SER A 86 13.65 8.14 -43.31
CA SER A 86 12.68 7.63 -42.33
C SER A 86 13.24 7.48 -40.91
N SER A 87 14.53 7.15 -40.76
CA SER A 87 15.12 6.88 -39.44
C SER A 87 15.19 8.12 -38.54
N ALA A 88 15.49 9.29 -39.11
CA ALA A 88 15.54 10.55 -38.37
C ALA A 88 14.15 11.02 -37.92
N ARG A 89 13.13 10.88 -38.79
CA ARG A 89 11.74 11.22 -38.45
C ARG A 89 11.12 10.25 -37.45
N LEU A 90 11.41 8.95 -37.56
CA LEU A 90 10.97 7.96 -36.57
C LEU A 90 11.66 8.14 -35.22
N LEU A 91 12.95 8.50 -35.19
CA LEU A 91 13.63 8.86 -33.95
C LEU A 91 13.05 10.15 -33.35
N GLU A 92 12.77 11.17 -34.17
CA GLU A 92 12.16 12.41 -33.72
C GLU A 92 10.72 12.21 -33.22
N GLU A 93 9.96 11.31 -33.85
CA GLU A 93 8.61 10.93 -33.43
C GLU A 93 8.62 10.06 -32.15
N VAL A 94 9.56 9.11 -32.02
CA VAL A 94 9.79 8.35 -30.79
C VAL A 94 10.24 9.28 -29.65
N LEU A 95 11.16 10.21 -29.91
CA LEU A 95 11.62 11.21 -28.94
C LEU A 95 10.51 12.20 -28.58
N ALA A 96 9.62 12.54 -29.51
CA ALA A 96 8.46 13.38 -29.25
C ALA A 96 7.42 12.66 -28.37
N ILE A 97 7.17 11.38 -28.62
CA ILE A 97 6.30 10.53 -27.79
C ILE A 97 6.91 10.34 -26.39
N GLU A 98 8.20 10.04 -26.29
CA GLU A 98 8.90 9.93 -24.99
C GLU A 98 8.87 11.25 -24.21
N LYS A 99 9.04 12.39 -24.91
CA LYS A 99 8.98 13.72 -24.31
C LYS A 99 7.57 14.11 -23.86
N ASP A 100 6.53 13.66 -24.56
CA ASP A 100 5.12 13.88 -24.18
C ASP A 100 4.69 12.95 -23.03
N GLU A 101 5.13 11.68 -23.04
CA GLU A 101 4.94 10.74 -21.93
C GLU A 101 5.64 11.23 -20.64
N ASP A 102 6.87 11.75 -20.74
CA ASP A 102 7.57 12.34 -19.60
C ASP A 102 6.92 13.65 -19.13
N ASN A 103 6.27 14.43 -20.02
CA ASN A 103 5.51 15.63 -19.64
C ASN A 103 4.19 15.29 -18.93
N CYS A 104 3.51 14.22 -19.37
CA CYS A 104 2.30 13.68 -18.74
C CYS A 104 2.62 13.17 -17.32
N LEU A 105 3.78 12.55 -17.13
CA LEU A 105 4.25 12.06 -15.83
C LEU A 105 4.56 13.14 -14.80
N VAL A 106 4.81 14.40 -15.20
CA VAL A 106 5.05 15.51 -14.26
C VAL A 106 3.84 15.75 -13.34
N HIS A 107 2.64 15.35 -13.76
CA HIS A 107 1.40 15.46 -12.99
C HIS A 107 0.96 14.11 -12.39
N CYS A 108 1.73 13.04 -12.57
CA CYS A 108 1.41 11.74 -12.01
C CYS A 108 1.60 11.75 -10.49
N THR A 109 0.58 11.30 -9.77
CA THR A 109 0.57 11.20 -8.30
C THR A 109 0.77 9.77 -7.82
N THR A 110 0.98 8.84 -8.76
CA THR A 110 1.21 7.42 -8.50
C THR A 110 2.69 7.11 -8.47
N TYR A 111 3.12 6.38 -7.45
CA TYR A 111 4.51 5.98 -7.24
C TYR A 111 4.65 4.48 -7.06
N TYR A 112 5.77 3.93 -7.52
CA TYR A 112 6.02 2.48 -7.53
C TYR A 112 7.37 2.12 -6.90
N TYR A 113 7.37 1.01 -6.16
CA TYR A 113 8.57 0.21 -5.87
C TYR A 113 8.23 -1.28 -5.96
N SER A 114 9.24 -2.14 -6.08
CA SER A 114 9.02 -3.58 -5.99
C SER A 114 10.05 -4.28 -5.12
N VAL A 115 9.74 -5.53 -4.80
CA VAL A 115 10.59 -6.42 -4.04
C VAL A 115 10.71 -7.73 -4.80
N LYS A 116 11.94 -8.06 -5.21
CA LYS A 116 12.27 -9.35 -5.80
C LYS A 116 12.61 -10.36 -4.72
N ILE A 117 11.97 -11.51 -4.81
CA ILE A 117 12.07 -12.64 -3.90
C ILE A 117 12.72 -13.80 -4.67
N PRO A 118 13.95 -14.20 -4.31
CA PRO A 118 14.62 -15.33 -4.94
C PRO A 118 13.87 -16.64 -4.71
N PHE A 119 13.99 -17.59 -5.64
CA PHE A 119 13.35 -18.91 -5.51
C PHE A 119 13.79 -19.72 -4.29
N SER A 120 14.97 -19.42 -3.73
CA SER A 120 15.47 -20.06 -2.51
C SER A 120 14.76 -19.61 -1.24
N GLN A 121 14.02 -18.52 -1.33
CA GLN A 121 13.34 -17.91 -0.21
C GLN A 121 11.87 -18.30 -0.21
N GLU A 122 11.37 -18.72 0.94
CA GLU A 122 9.98 -19.17 1.10
C GLU A 122 9.02 -17.95 1.08
N PRO A 123 8.14 -17.81 0.07
CA PRO A 123 7.27 -16.63 -0.07
C PRO A 123 6.25 -16.50 1.07
N SER A 124 5.86 -17.61 1.69
CA SER A 124 4.90 -17.65 2.81
C SER A 124 5.36 -16.88 4.05
N TYR A 125 6.65 -16.59 4.17
CA TYR A 125 7.22 -15.80 5.27
C TYR A 125 7.60 -14.38 4.87
N ILE A 126 7.15 -13.91 3.70
CA ILE A 126 7.44 -12.56 3.22
C ILE A 126 6.15 -11.77 3.06
N TRP A 127 6.14 -10.61 3.71
CA TRP A 127 5.09 -9.61 3.63
C TRP A 127 5.68 -8.33 3.07
N VAL A 128 5.04 -7.76 2.06
CA VAL A 128 5.52 -6.57 1.34
C VAL A 128 4.44 -5.50 1.33
N GLY A 129 4.81 -4.26 1.60
CA GLY A 129 3.89 -3.13 1.53
C GLY A 129 4.31 -1.94 2.38
N TRP A 130 3.33 -1.25 2.93
CA TRP A 130 3.52 0.07 3.53
C TRP A 130 3.24 0.03 5.03
N VAL A 131 4.02 0.78 5.80
CA VAL A 131 3.75 1.05 7.23
C VAL A 131 3.70 2.53 7.52
N THR A 132 3.00 2.91 8.58
CA THR A 132 3.07 4.27 9.14
C THR A 132 4.15 4.34 10.22
N SER A 133 4.57 5.55 10.62
CA SER A 133 5.49 5.72 11.76
C SER A 133 4.93 5.25 13.10
N LYS A 134 3.62 4.95 13.17
CA LYS A 134 2.97 4.42 14.37
C LYS A 134 3.11 2.89 14.49
N PHE A 135 3.71 2.22 13.51
CA PHE A 135 3.96 0.78 13.58
C PHE A 135 5.08 0.47 14.58
N HIS A 136 4.71 -0.14 15.71
CA HIS A 136 5.64 -0.59 16.75
C HIS A 136 5.47 -2.07 17.10
N HIS A 137 4.58 -2.77 16.38
CA HIS A 137 4.28 -4.16 16.65
C HIS A 137 5.48 -5.04 16.28
N ARG A 138 5.83 -5.96 17.18
CA ARG A 138 6.87 -6.93 16.96
C ARG A 138 6.45 -8.24 17.61
N ASP A 139 6.28 -9.25 16.78
CA ASP A 139 6.10 -10.64 17.17
C ASP A 139 7.04 -11.52 16.34
N VAL A 140 7.33 -12.73 16.82
CA VAL A 140 8.16 -13.73 16.14
C VAL A 140 7.50 -14.19 14.85
N THR A 141 6.17 -14.30 14.85
CA THR A 141 5.35 -14.60 13.69
C THR A 141 4.53 -13.37 13.34
N PHE A 142 4.72 -12.84 12.13
CA PHE A 142 3.88 -11.76 11.64
C PHE A 142 2.59 -12.32 11.05
N ASP A 143 1.47 -11.78 11.52
CA ASP A 143 0.14 -12.01 11.00
C ASP A 143 -0.57 -10.66 10.86
N LEU A 144 -1.16 -10.42 9.68
CA LEU A 144 -1.83 -9.16 9.39
C LEU A 144 -3.08 -8.99 10.27
N ASP A 145 -3.76 -10.09 10.62
CA ASP A 145 -4.97 -10.06 11.44
C ASP A 145 -4.68 -9.66 12.90
N SER A 146 -3.44 -9.84 13.36
CA SER A 146 -3.02 -9.38 14.68
C SER A 146 -2.76 -7.86 14.74
N ILE A 147 -2.72 -7.18 13.58
CA ILE A 147 -2.51 -5.74 13.53
C ILE A 147 -3.79 -5.00 13.89
N CYS A 148 -3.69 -4.17 14.94
CA CYS A 148 -4.78 -3.32 15.38
C CYS A 148 -5.25 -2.40 14.24
N THR A 149 -6.53 -2.54 13.90
CA THR A 149 -7.25 -1.68 12.97
C THR A 149 -8.35 -0.95 13.74
N VAL A 150 -8.46 0.36 13.52
CA VAL A 150 -9.50 1.20 14.10
C VAL A 150 -10.45 1.63 12.99
N THR A 151 -11.75 1.40 13.16
CA THR A 151 -12.78 1.95 12.26
C THR A 151 -13.42 3.16 12.92
N VAL A 152 -13.39 4.29 12.23
CA VAL A 152 -14.03 5.54 12.67
C VAL A 152 -15.29 5.71 11.83
N THR A 153 -16.43 5.77 12.51
CA THR A 153 -17.73 5.90 11.86
C THR A 153 -18.35 7.24 12.25
N LEU A 154 -18.64 8.07 11.25
CA LEU A 154 -19.41 9.29 11.41
C LEU A 154 -20.90 8.95 11.35
N GLY A 155 -21.60 9.12 12.46
CA GLY A 155 -23.04 8.94 12.56
C GLY A 155 -23.77 10.27 12.74
N ASP A 156 -25.03 10.33 12.32
CA ASP A 156 -25.92 11.43 12.69
C ASP A 156 -26.55 11.24 14.08
N GLU A 157 -27.38 12.20 14.48
CA GLU A 157 -28.08 12.21 15.75
C GLU A 157 -29.06 11.03 15.94
N TRP A 158 -29.43 10.34 14.85
CA TRP A 158 -30.26 9.13 14.87
C TRP A 158 -29.43 7.84 14.84
N GLY A 159 -28.09 7.95 14.82
CA GLY A 159 -27.17 6.82 14.77
C GLY A 159 -27.03 6.20 13.37
N LYS A 160 -27.54 6.84 12.31
CA LYS A 160 -27.31 6.38 10.94
C LYS A 160 -25.89 6.74 10.52
N VAL A 161 -25.21 5.76 9.94
CA VAL A 161 -23.85 5.92 9.42
C VAL A 161 -23.88 6.75 8.14
N HIS A 162 -23.10 7.83 8.11
CA HIS A 162 -22.87 8.66 6.93
C HIS A 162 -21.54 8.29 6.27
N GLU A 163 -20.50 8.14 7.07
CA GLU A 163 -19.15 7.83 6.61
C GLU A 163 -18.50 6.82 7.54
N SER A 164 -17.70 5.91 7.00
CA SER A 164 -16.92 4.95 7.77
C SER A 164 -15.53 4.82 7.16
N VAL A 165 -14.50 5.04 7.98
CA VAL A 165 -13.09 5.02 7.55
C VAL A 165 -12.31 4.03 8.39
N LYS A 166 -11.62 3.12 7.72
CA LYS A 166 -10.74 2.11 8.35
C LYS A 166 -9.31 2.67 8.43
N ARG A 167 -8.71 2.65 9.61
CA ARG A 167 -7.35 3.12 9.89
C ARG A 167 -6.47 1.98 10.38
N SER A 168 -5.33 1.77 9.74
CA SER A 168 -4.31 0.81 10.18
C SER A 168 -2.93 1.46 10.23
N SER A 169 -2.01 0.82 10.93
CA SER A 169 -0.59 1.19 10.90
C SER A 169 0.23 0.37 9.90
N CYS A 170 -0.37 -0.68 9.32
CA CYS A 170 0.28 -1.66 8.44
C CYS A 170 -0.64 -2.03 7.26
N TYR A 171 -0.09 -2.02 6.05
CA TYR A 171 -0.78 -2.25 4.79
C TYR A 171 0.08 -3.16 3.90
N MET A 172 -0.07 -4.47 4.06
CA MET A 172 0.83 -5.48 3.49
C MET A 172 0.08 -6.51 2.67
N VAL A 173 0.78 -7.20 1.78
CA VAL A 173 0.33 -8.43 1.12
C VAL A 173 1.31 -9.56 1.38
N CYS A 174 0.80 -10.79 1.49
CA CYS A 174 1.64 -11.96 1.60
C CYS A 174 2.19 -12.34 0.21
N ALA A 175 3.49 -12.58 0.09
CA ALA A 175 4.08 -12.95 -1.18
C ALA A 175 3.57 -14.31 -1.70
N ALA A 176 3.10 -15.20 -0.83
CA ALA A 176 2.46 -16.46 -1.24
C ALA A 176 1.16 -16.25 -2.04
N GLU A 177 0.42 -15.15 -1.85
CA GLU A 177 -0.75 -14.84 -2.68
C GLU A 177 -0.34 -14.63 -4.13
N GLY A 178 0.78 -13.92 -4.34
CA GLY A 178 1.35 -13.66 -5.66
C GLY A 178 1.96 -14.88 -6.34
N SER A 179 2.49 -15.85 -5.58
CA SER A 179 3.08 -17.07 -6.13
C SER A 179 2.03 -17.92 -6.86
N SER A 180 0.80 -17.99 -6.33
CA SER A 180 -0.31 -18.74 -6.92
C SER A 180 -0.76 -18.21 -8.30
N LEU A 181 -0.63 -16.90 -8.51
CA LEU A 181 -1.00 -16.21 -9.76
C LEU A 181 0.08 -16.33 -10.85
N SER A 182 1.28 -16.75 -10.44
CA SER A 182 2.44 -16.93 -11.31
C SER A 182 2.46 -18.32 -11.96
N HIS A 183 1.61 -18.54 -12.96
CA HIS A 183 1.70 -19.72 -13.84
C HIS A 183 2.89 -19.66 -14.82
N SER A 184 3.79 -18.69 -14.65
CA SER A 184 4.89 -18.42 -15.56
C SER A 184 6.10 -19.28 -15.21
N ARG A 185 6.60 -20.03 -16.20
CA ARG A 185 7.88 -20.75 -16.16
C ARG A 185 9.09 -19.81 -16.28
N SER A 186 8.94 -18.52 -16.00
CA SER A 186 10.04 -17.56 -16.06
C SER A 186 11.03 -17.85 -14.93
N SER A 187 12.30 -18.00 -15.28
CA SER A 187 13.42 -18.17 -14.35
C SER A 187 13.76 -16.90 -13.56
N SER A 188 12.92 -15.87 -13.61
CA SER A 188 12.96 -14.70 -12.74
C SER A 188 12.08 -15.02 -11.53
N GLY A 189 12.62 -14.88 -10.32
CA GLY A 189 11.90 -15.12 -9.06
C GLY A 189 10.59 -14.34 -8.95
N LEU A 190 9.93 -14.45 -7.81
CA LEU A 190 8.69 -13.72 -7.54
C LEU A 190 8.99 -12.23 -7.32
N GLU A 191 8.28 -11.34 -8.00
CA GLU A 191 8.36 -9.90 -7.80
C GLU A 191 7.02 -9.36 -7.30
N ILE A 192 7.02 -8.75 -6.12
CA ILE A 192 5.86 -8.04 -5.59
C ILE A 192 6.05 -6.55 -5.83
N GLY A 193 5.18 -5.95 -6.64
CA GLY A 193 5.14 -4.52 -6.88
C GLY A 193 4.12 -3.83 -6.00
N CYS A 194 4.46 -2.65 -5.48
CA CYS A 194 3.63 -1.83 -4.62
C CYS A 194 3.44 -0.46 -5.24
N LEU A 195 2.18 -0.05 -5.37
CA LEU A 195 1.80 1.25 -5.88
C LEU A 195 1.11 2.06 -4.78
N VAL A 196 1.33 3.37 -4.82
CA VAL A 196 0.59 4.34 -4.01
C VAL A 196 0.19 5.50 -4.91
N ASP A 197 -1.11 5.80 -4.97
CA ASP A 197 -1.59 7.08 -5.48
C ASP A 197 -1.73 8.06 -4.32
N THR A 198 -0.85 9.06 -4.30
CA THR A 198 -0.81 10.07 -3.25
C THR A 198 -1.97 11.07 -3.32
N ALA A 199 -2.64 11.21 -4.47
CA ALA A 199 -3.79 12.11 -4.61
C ALA A 199 -5.08 11.52 -4.07
N THR A 200 -5.23 10.19 -4.16
CA THR A 200 -6.42 9.47 -3.71
C THR A 200 -6.20 8.69 -2.43
N GLY A 201 -4.96 8.39 -2.05
CA GLY A 201 -4.64 7.53 -0.91
C GLY A 201 -4.81 6.03 -1.20
N LEU A 202 -4.94 5.63 -2.46
CA LEU A 202 -5.11 4.22 -2.82
C LEU A 202 -3.77 3.49 -2.90
N LEU A 203 -3.68 2.36 -2.21
CA LEU A 203 -2.56 1.42 -2.26
C LEU A 203 -2.98 0.17 -3.01
N THR A 204 -2.22 -0.19 -4.05
CA THR A 204 -2.46 -1.41 -4.83
C THR A 204 -1.18 -2.22 -4.97
N PHE A 205 -1.34 -3.51 -5.26
CA PHE A 205 -0.24 -4.46 -5.28
C PHE A 205 -0.29 -5.30 -6.56
N THR A 206 0.88 -5.74 -7.00
CA THR A 206 1.03 -6.61 -8.16
C THR A 206 1.98 -7.75 -7.84
N ALA A 207 1.79 -8.90 -8.47
CA ALA A 207 2.73 -10.01 -8.48
C ALA A 207 3.14 -10.31 -9.94
N ASN A 208 4.43 -10.16 -10.25
CA ASN A 208 4.98 -10.32 -11.60
C ASN A 208 4.19 -9.52 -12.66
N GLY A 209 3.79 -8.29 -12.31
CA GLY A 209 3.02 -7.38 -13.18
C GLY A 209 1.52 -7.68 -13.27
N LYS A 210 1.00 -8.72 -12.60
CA LYS A 210 -0.44 -8.96 -12.47
C LYS A 210 -0.96 -8.33 -11.19
N GLU A 211 -2.08 -7.63 -11.27
CA GLU A 211 -2.74 -7.01 -10.12
C GLU A 211 -3.23 -8.05 -9.10
N LEU A 212 -3.03 -7.77 -7.82
CA LEU A 212 -3.59 -8.53 -6.70
C LEU A 212 -4.95 -7.97 -6.32
N ALA A 213 -5.83 -8.81 -5.78
CA ALA A 213 -7.16 -8.39 -5.34
C ALA A 213 -7.12 -7.46 -4.12
N THR A 214 -6.06 -7.53 -3.32
CA THR A 214 -5.88 -6.75 -2.10
C THR A 214 -5.51 -5.30 -2.44
N TYR A 215 -6.25 -4.36 -1.87
CA TYR A 215 -5.97 -2.92 -1.92
C TYR A 215 -6.29 -2.27 -0.58
N TYR A 216 -5.73 -1.09 -0.33
CA TYR A 216 -6.01 -0.32 0.88
C TYR A 216 -6.28 1.14 0.56
N GLN A 217 -7.22 1.73 1.28
CA GLN A 217 -7.52 3.15 1.24
C GLN A 217 -6.96 3.80 2.50
N VAL A 218 -5.95 4.67 2.37
CA VAL A 218 -5.38 5.40 3.50
C VAL A 218 -6.02 6.78 3.67
N GLU A 219 -5.75 7.44 4.78
CA GLU A 219 -6.27 8.77 5.06
C GLU A 219 -5.44 9.89 4.43
N PRO A 220 -6.05 11.07 4.18
CA PRO A 220 -5.30 12.24 3.76
C PRO A 220 -4.16 12.58 4.72
N GLY A 221 -3.03 13.04 4.17
CA GLY A 221 -1.84 13.39 4.95
C GLY A 221 -1.09 12.20 5.55
N THR A 222 -1.49 10.96 5.26
CA THR A 222 -0.78 9.77 5.75
C THR A 222 0.64 9.72 5.18
N LYS A 223 1.62 9.54 6.08
CA LYS A 223 3.02 9.26 5.73
C LYS A 223 3.26 7.76 5.75
N LEU A 224 3.66 7.21 4.60
CA LEU A 224 3.86 5.79 4.38
C LEU A 224 5.34 5.48 4.13
N PHE A 225 5.85 4.45 4.79
CA PHE A 225 7.20 3.94 4.62
C PHE A 225 7.14 2.60 3.88
N PRO A 226 7.93 2.42 2.81
CA PRO A 226 8.06 1.11 2.18
C PRO A 226 8.71 0.14 3.17
N ALA A 227 8.11 -1.03 3.34
CA ALA A 227 8.54 -2.00 4.33
C ALA A 227 8.37 -3.44 3.82
N VAL A 228 9.21 -4.32 4.34
CA VAL A 228 9.17 -5.76 4.11
C VAL A 228 9.37 -6.45 5.45
N PHE A 229 8.48 -7.37 5.78
CA PHE A 229 8.67 -8.30 6.89
C PHE A 229 9.03 -9.66 6.32
N ALA A 230 10.17 -10.19 6.74
CA ALA A 230 10.68 -11.44 6.21
C ALA A 230 11.30 -12.28 7.31
N LYS A 231 11.02 -13.59 7.28
CA LYS A 231 11.84 -14.59 7.98
C LYS A 231 12.87 -15.15 7.01
N ALA A 232 14.15 -14.98 7.30
CA ALA A 232 15.20 -15.52 6.45
C ALA A 232 15.16 -17.06 6.43
N THR A 233 14.93 -17.65 5.25
CA THR A 233 15.05 -19.10 5.01
C THR A 233 16.23 -19.43 4.09
N SER A 234 16.86 -18.40 3.52
CA SER A 234 18.05 -18.50 2.68
C SER A 234 18.98 -17.30 2.90
N SER A 235 20.20 -17.35 2.33
CA SER A 235 21.17 -16.26 2.44
C SER A 235 20.74 -14.99 1.69
N ASN A 236 20.00 -15.15 0.58
CA ASN A 236 19.45 -14.06 -0.20
C ASN A 236 17.94 -14.00 0.01
N VAL A 237 17.50 -13.17 0.96
CA VAL A 237 16.09 -13.11 1.38
C VAL A 237 15.25 -12.34 0.36
N PHE A 238 15.60 -11.10 0.06
CA PHE A 238 14.88 -10.28 -0.92
C PHE A 238 15.78 -9.15 -1.40
N GLN A 239 15.35 -8.47 -2.46
CA GLN A 239 15.98 -7.27 -2.99
C GLN A 239 14.93 -6.20 -3.25
N PHE A 240 15.15 -5.00 -2.70
CA PHE A 240 14.37 -3.82 -3.09
C PHE A 240 14.75 -3.38 -4.50
N GLU A 241 13.74 -3.05 -5.29
CA GLU A 241 13.87 -2.56 -6.66
C GLU A 241 13.16 -1.20 -6.76
N LEU A 242 13.97 -0.17 -6.97
CA LEU A 242 13.50 1.19 -7.21
C LEU A 242 13.42 1.41 -8.71
N GLY A 243 12.46 0.71 -9.34
CA GLY A 243 12.23 0.74 -10.78
C GLY A 243 11.21 1.79 -11.21
N ARG A 244 10.94 1.81 -12.53
CA ARG A 244 9.81 2.51 -13.14
C ARG A 244 8.98 1.50 -13.92
N ILE A 245 7.66 1.63 -13.83
CA ILE A 245 6.70 0.95 -14.70
C ILE A 245 6.01 2.00 -15.59
N LYS A 246 5.31 1.55 -16.63
CA LYS A 246 4.66 2.46 -17.58
C LYS A 246 3.64 3.35 -16.85
N ASN A 247 3.64 4.65 -17.15
CA ASN A 247 2.71 5.66 -16.62
C ASN A 247 2.74 5.88 -15.09
N VAL A 248 3.82 5.47 -14.40
CA VAL A 248 3.96 5.65 -12.94
C VAL A 248 5.34 6.22 -12.61
N MET A 249 5.41 7.09 -11.60
CA MET A 249 6.67 7.67 -11.15
C MET A 249 7.47 6.69 -10.27
N PRO A 250 8.81 6.69 -10.32
CA PRO A 250 9.61 5.90 -9.40
C PRO A 250 9.47 6.44 -7.97
N LEU A 251 9.59 5.57 -6.96
CA LEU A 251 9.51 5.96 -5.55
C LEU A 251 10.46 7.12 -5.19
N SER A 252 11.62 7.22 -5.84
CA SER A 252 12.58 8.30 -5.63
C SER A 252 11.98 9.69 -5.87
N ALA A 253 11.09 9.83 -6.85
CA ALA A 253 10.41 11.10 -7.11
C ALA A 253 9.41 11.47 -6.00
N GLY A 254 8.77 10.48 -5.38
CA GLY A 254 7.79 10.72 -4.31
C GLY A 254 8.43 11.06 -2.97
N VAL A 255 9.59 10.46 -2.68
CA VAL A 255 10.28 10.60 -1.39
C VAL A 255 11.20 11.82 -1.35
N PHE A 256 11.86 12.17 -2.46
CA PHE A 256 12.82 13.28 -2.50
C PHE A 256 12.25 14.50 -3.19
N ARG A 257 12.14 15.62 -2.45
CA ARG A 257 11.62 16.88 -2.98
C ARG A 257 12.40 17.40 -4.20
N SER A 258 13.72 17.19 -4.23
CA SER A 258 14.58 17.57 -5.37
C SER A 258 14.29 16.78 -6.64
N GLU A 259 13.81 15.54 -6.51
CA GLU A 259 13.59 14.60 -7.62
C GLU A 259 12.12 14.50 -8.04
N ARG A 260 11.22 15.36 -7.55
CA ARG A 260 9.76 15.25 -7.78
C ARG A 260 9.34 15.17 -9.24
N ARG A 261 10.08 15.82 -10.14
CA ARG A 261 9.83 15.81 -11.59
C ARG A 261 10.69 14.81 -12.34
N ASN A 262 11.49 14.02 -11.63
CA ASN A 262 12.44 13.10 -12.23
C ASN A 262 11.78 11.74 -12.45
N ALA A 263 11.43 11.47 -13.71
CA ALA A 263 10.86 10.19 -14.11
C ALA A 263 11.92 9.08 -14.26
N LYS A 264 13.22 9.40 -14.10
CA LYS A 264 14.28 8.39 -14.04
C LYS A 264 14.49 7.93 -12.60
N PRO A 265 14.43 6.61 -12.32
CA PRO A 265 14.68 6.12 -10.98
C PRO A 265 16.08 6.49 -10.50
N GLN A 266 16.18 6.92 -9.25
CA GLN A 266 17.44 7.19 -8.58
C GLN A 266 17.49 6.46 -7.24
N CYS A 267 18.71 6.21 -6.76
CA CYS A 267 18.95 5.73 -5.41
C CYS A 267 19.84 6.75 -4.68
N PRO A 268 19.26 7.83 -4.11
CA PRO A 268 20.05 8.83 -3.41
C PRO A 268 20.77 8.21 -2.20
N PRO A 269 22.01 8.63 -1.87
CA PRO A 269 22.79 8.04 -0.78
C PRO A 269 22.12 8.07 0.60
N ARG A 270 21.15 8.97 0.80
CA ARG A 270 20.34 9.06 2.03
C ARG A 270 19.32 7.94 2.19
N LEU A 271 19.02 7.19 1.13
CA LEU A 271 18.08 6.08 1.20
C LEU A 271 18.81 4.84 1.73
N CYS A 272 18.51 4.48 2.98
CA CYS A 272 19.04 3.28 3.62
C CYS A 272 17.91 2.37 4.08
N VAL A 273 18.19 1.06 4.10
CA VAL A 273 17.31 0.08 4.73
C VAL A 273 17.53 0.15 6.25
N GLN A 274 16.44 0.38 6.99
CA GLN A 274 16.45 0.39 8.44
C GLN A 274 15.80 -0.88 8.97
N HIS A 275 16.26 -1.34 10.13
CA HIS A 275 15.69 -2.49 10.83
C HIS A 275 14.98 -2.02 12.10
N LEU A 276 13.86 -2.66 12.44
CA LEU A 276 13.17 -2.39 13.70
C LEU A 276 14.01 -2.88 14.88
N THR A 277 14.52 -1.94 15.67
CA THR A 277 15.26 -2.22 16.91
C THR A 277 14.31 -2.74 17.99
N PRO A 278 14.59 -3.88 18.65
CA PRO A 278 13.70 -4.46 19.66
C PRO A 278 13.53 -3.59 20.91
N MET A 279 14.58 -2.88 21.29
CA MET A 279 14.58 -2.01 22.45
C MET A 279 15.20 -0.67 22.07
N ARG A 280 14.65 0.40 22.64
CA ARG A 280 15.22 1.74 22.58
C ARG A 280 15.38 2.25 23.99
N TRP A 281 16.46 2.99 24.21
CA TRP A 281 16.63 3.74 25.44
C TRP A 281 15.78 5.00 25.37
N THR A 282 15.21 5.39 26.50
CA THR A 282 14.47 6.63 26.65
C THR A 282 14.85 7.21 28.00
N ARG A 283 15.07 8.51 28.05
CA ARG A 283 15.41 9.17 29.32
C ARG A 283 14.19 9.14 30.23
N VAL A 284 14.43 8.89 31.51
CA VAL A 284 13.42 9.08 32.54
C VAL A 284 13.35 10.56 32.90
N PRO A 285 12.17 11.19 32.92
CA PRO A 285 12.05 12.57 33.37
C PRO A 285 12.60 12.74 34.79
N ASP A 286 13.32 13.83 35.04
CA ASP A 286 13.98 14.07 36.34
C ASP A 286 12.96 14.22 37.49
N HIS A 287 11.73 14.63 37.18
CA HIS A 287 10.65 14.82 38.14
C HIS A 287 9.37 14.18 37.63
N ALA A 288 8.78 13.29 38.44
CA ALA A 288 7.44 12.76 38.19
C ALA A 288 6.39 13.73 38.73
N GLN A 289 5.35 13.98 37.95
CA GLN A 289 4.27 14.88 38.34
C GLN A 289 3.40 14.21 39.41
N PRO A 290 3.20 14.83 40.59
CA PRO A 290 2.40 14.23 41.64
C PRO A 290 0.93 14.24 41.23
N VAL A 291 0.32 13.06 41.21
CA VAL A 291 -1.13 12.87 41.02
C VAL A 291 -1.70 12.41 42.35
N GLU A 292 -2.51 13.27 42.98
CA GLU A 292 -3.23 12.92 44.20
C GLU A 292 -4.48 12.13 43.83
N VAL A 293 -4.58 10.90 44.30
CA VAL A 293 -5.75 10.05 44.11
C VAL A 293 -6.46 9.88 45.45
N THR A 294 -7.71 10.33 45.55
CA THR A 294 -8.51 10.27 46.77
C THR A 294 -9.81 9.52 46.51
N ARG A 295 -10.08 8.47 47.30
CA ARG A 295 -11.40 7.85 47.33
C ARG A 295 -12.37 8.80 48.01
N LEU A 296 -13.44 9.15 47.31
CA LEU A 296 -14.54 9.92 47.86
C LEU A 296 -15.53 8.99 48.58
N GLU A 297 -16.69 9.49 48.98
CA GLU A 297 -17.78 8.63 49.46
C GLU A 297 -18.13 7.56 48.40
N GLU A 298 -18.75 6.46 48.85
CA GLU A 298 -19.06 5.30 48.00
C GLU A 298 -19.83 5.66 46.72
N ARG A 299 -20.68 6.68 46.80
CA ARG A 299 -21.47 7.26 45.69
C ARG A 299 -20.70 8.11 44.68
N TYR A 300 -19.54 8.65 45.05
CA TYR A 300 -18.75 9.58 44.21
C TYR A 300 -17.47 8.97 43.65
N GLY A 301 -17.11 7.74 44.05
CA GLY A 301 -15.98 7.02 43.47
C GLY A 301 -14.63 7.64 43.82
N TRP A 302 -13.81 7.91 42.80
CA TRP A 302 -12.42 8.37 42.95
C TRP A 302 -12.22 9.75 42.32
N ARG A 303 -11.41 10.58 42.99
CA ARG A 303 -10.93 11.85 42.44
C ARG A 303 -9.44 11.75 42.19
N ALA A 304 -9.01 12.06 40.96
CA ALA A 304 -7.61 12.32 40.64
C ALA A 304 -7.42 13.84 40.51
N ARG A 305 -6.44 14.40 41.22
CA ARG A 305 -6.10 15.83 41.18
C ARG A 305 -4.62 15.99 40.86
N CYS A 306 -4.33 16.91 39.94
CA CYS A 306 -2.98 17.37 39.68
C CYS A 306 -2.93 18.90 39.81
N THR A 307 -2.07 19.40 40.69
CA THR A 307 -1.99 20.83 41.05
C THR A 307 -0.85 21.57 40.37
N GLN A 308 0.13 20.84 39.84
CA GLN A 308 1.30 21.39 39.17
C GLN A 308 1.15 21.18 37.66
N ILE A 309 1.50 22.19 36.86
CA ILE A 309 1.59 22.08 35.41
C ILE A 309 3.07 21.99 35.05
N GLN A 310 3.46 20.99 34.28
CA GLN A 310 4.82 20.84 33.77
C GLN A 310 4.82 21.08 32.27
N GLN A 311 5.72 21.93 31.80
CA GLN A 311 5.99 22.14 30.38
C GLN A 311 7.26 21.37 30.02
N ILE A 312 7.22 20.65 28.89
CA ILE A 312 8.38 19.94 28.33
C ILE A 312 8.66 20.47 26.93
N MET A 313 9.94 20.52 26.58
CA MET A 313 10.38 20.85 25.23
C MET A 313 10.65 19.55 24.47
N THR A 314 10.06 19.41 23.29
CA THR A 314 10.24 18.28 22.40
C THR A 314 10.77 18.74 21.05
N LEU A 315 11.63 17.93 20.45
CA LEU A 315 12.09 18.05 19.08
C LEU A 315 11.23 17.14 18.20
N TYR A 316 10.65 17.68 17.13
CA TYR A 316 9.97 16.88 16.11
C TYR A 316 10.93 16.60 14.94
N ILE A 317 11.08 15.33 14.59
CA ILE A 317 11.87 14.85 13.45
C ILE A 317 10.89 14.54 12.30
N PRO A 318 10.75 15.43 11.29
CA PRO A 318 9.69 15.31 10.28
C PRO A 318 9.81 14.08 9.39
N GLU A 319 11.04 13.59 9.20
CA GLU A 319 11.39 12.47 8.32
C GLU A 319 11.04 11.11 8.92
N GLU A 320 11.10 10.99 10.25
CA GLU A 320 10.64 9.81 10.98
C GLU A 320 9.19 9.94 11.43
N ASN A 321 8.63 11.15 11.34
CA ASN A 321 7.34 11.50 11.92
C ASN A 321 7.27 11.09 13.39
N ARG A 322 8.32 11.45 14.15
CA ARG A 322 8.55 11.13 15.55
C ARG A 322 8.95 12.37 16.33
N SER A 323 8.62 12.42 17.62
CA SER A 323 9.09 13.46 18.53
C SER A 323 9.96 12.85 19.62
N GLU A 324 11.01 13.55 20.02
CA GLU A 324 11.91 13.18 21.12
C GLU A 324 12.03 14.34 22.11
N VAL A 325 12.30 14.04 23.38
CA VAL A 325 12.53 15.09 24.37
C VAL A 325 13.91 15.70 24.12
N THR A 326 14.03 17.03 24.09
CA THR A 326 15.31 17.69 23.74
C THR A 326 16.47 17.30 24.68
N LEU A 327 16.13 16.95 25.92
CA LEU A 327 17.06 16.45 26.94
C LEU A 327 17.59 15.03 26.66
N ASP A 328 17.00 14.29 25.74
CA ASP A 328 17.43 12.94 25.33
C ASP A 328 18.54 13.02 24.28
N ILE A 329 18.65 14.14 23.57
CA ILE A 329 19.63 14.36 22.50
C ILE A 329 21.06 14.43 23.07
N SER A 330 21.24 14.83 24.33
CA SER A 330 22.57 14.87 24.96
C SER A 330 23.17 13.49 25.21
N SER A 331 22.38 12.42 25.13
CA SER A 331 22.87 11.03 25.25
C SER A 331 23.17 10.36 23.91
N ASP A 332 22.79 10.99 22.78
CA ASP A 332 23.06 10.50 21.43
C ASP A 332 24.39 11.05 20.85
N PHE A 333 25.06 11.94 21.58
CA PHE A 333 26.40 12.50 21.31
C PHE A 333 27.39 12.11 22.40
#